data_AF-G8JPE0-F1
#
_entry.id   AF-G8JPE0-F1
#
_cell.length_a   1.000
_cell.length_b   1.000
_cell.length_c   1.000
_cell.angle_alpha   90.00
_cell.angle_beta   90.00
_cell.angle_gamma   90.00
#
_symmetry.space_group_name_H-M   'P 1'
#
loop_
_entity.id
_entity.type
_entity.pdbx_description
1 polymer ?
#
loop_
_entity_poly.entity_id
_entity_poly.type
_entity_poly.pdbx_seq_one_letter_code
_entity_poly.pdbx_strand_id
1 'polypeptide(L)'
;MQVGKRDLEDVKEEENQFGKKQNTVTTNRREFTTIIVRNLPKSYNNNKVRKYFQACGIIKQVDVVLAKDGKSKLGRVEFNSYDGVLSALTKTFKLIGSHEITVEHLENMTLWITNFPPYYNVTDLRNLLNSFEGCCLNVRLPSLRFNSDRRFAYADMDSQEHATEIAEELNGKVIEGFKIVIKKSNPLEKDFRTDAGTRERREIYISQLDSERVTADKLRALFTQFGTIESINIPSANHNEFANHKKGFAFIMYETDKAASAAVSLNNTEFEGTNIIVSIADRKAYLERKRVKQLLNSKSSKDNVISLFPFSDKVSKSQIQRIIKDHASFLQNEMIKDIFLVTDHEGALILLNDEKIAAKLILALNGCKYASRTLKCGTIKELSRHYPSINDSTRKTRPIIQTQPRPSIETSNDKKMNNEDFRKLLLQND
;
A
#
# COMPACT_ATOMS: atom_id res chain seq x y z
N MET A 1 -7.31 -7.15 31.19
CA MET A 1 -7.64 -7.19 29.75
C MET A 1 -6.78 -8.26 29.10
N GLN A 2 -7.36 -9.40 28.74
CA GLN A 2 -6.70 -10.42 27.93
C GLN A 2 -6.36 -9.80 26.57
N VAL A 3 -5.09 -9.86 26.15
CA VAL A 3 -4.72 -9.60 24.76
C VAL A 3 -5.39 -10.70 23.95
N GLY A 4 -6.45 -10.34 23.21
CA GLY A 4 -7.17 -11.28 22.37
C GLY A 4 -6.20 -11.96 21.41
N LYS A 5 -6.21 -13.31 21.40
CA LYS A 5 -5.58 -14.10 20.34
C LYS A 5 -5.97 -13.49 18.99
N ARG A 6 -5.02 -13.38 18.07
CA ARG A 6 -5.29 -12.91 16.70
C ARG A 6 -6.47 -13.70 16.13
N ASP A 7 -7.47 -12.99 15.62
CA ASP A 7 -8.64 -13.62 15.02
C ASP A 7 -8.20 -14.44 13.80
N LEU A 8 -8.68 -15.68 13.70
CA LEU A 8 -8.32 -16.61 12.62
C LEU A 8 -8.65 -16.04 11.22
N GLU A 9 -9.61 -15.12 11.13
CA GLU A 9 -9.96 -14.41 9.89
C GLU A 9 -8.91 -13.37 9.48
N ASP A 10 -8.36 -12.61 10.44
CA ASP A 10 -7.29 -11.63 10.19
C ASP A 10 -6.01 -12.35 9.67
N VAL A 11 -5.73 -13.56 10.18
CA VAL A 11 -4.59 -14.39 9.72
C VAL A 11 -4.78 -14.84 8.27
N LYS A 12 -5.99 -15.26 7.88
CA LYS A 12 -6.32 -15.69 6.51
C LYS A 12 -6.31 -14.53 5.51
N GLU A 13 -6.74 -13.33 5.92
CA GLU A 13 -6.62 -12.13 5.09
C GLU A 13 -5.16 -11.76 4.84
N GLU A 14 -4.28 -11.87 5.85
CA GLU A 14 -2.84 -11.66 5.66
C GLU A 14 -2.19 -12.76 4.80
N GLU A 15 -2.47 -14.06 5.03
CA GLU A 15 -1.90 -15.15 4.22
C GLU A 15 -2.30 -15.06 2.75
N ASN A 16 -3.55 -14.70 2.45
CA ASN A 16 -4.00 -14.45 1.08
C ASN A 16 -3.38 -13.18 0.45
N GLN A 17 -2.92 -12.22 1.25
CA GLN A 17 -2.18 -11.05 0.77
C GLN A 17 -0.71 -11.36 0.43
N PHE A 18 -0.10 -12.35 1.09
CA PHE A 18 1.33 -12.67 0.97
C PHE A 18 1.63 -14.01 0.31
N GLY A 19 0.62 -14.77 -0.14
CA GLY A 19 0.83 -15.88 -1.06
C GLY A 19 1.78 -15.44 -2.17
N LYS A 20 2.94 -16.11 -2.27
CA LYS A 20 4.04 -15.80 -3.19
C LYS A 20 3.51 -15.73 -4.63
N LYS A 21 2.96 -14.60 -5.05
CA LYS A 21 2.90 -14.26 -6.48
C LYS A 21 4.34 -13.99 -6.87
N GLN A 22 4.89 -14.88 -7.68
CA GLN A 22 6.22 -14.70 -8.26
C GLN A 22 6.31 -13.29 -8.86
N ASN A 23 7.20 -12.47 -8.31
CA ASN A 23 7.40 -11.07 -8.71
C ASN A 23 7.97 -10.94 -10.13
N THR A 24 8.23 -12.03 -10.84
CA THR A 24 8.71 -12.05 -12.21
C THR A 24 7.64 -11.60 -13.22
N VAL A 25 6.35 -11.73 -12.92
CA VAL A 25 5.28 -11.50 -13.93
C VAL A 25 4.73 -10.07 -13.94
N THR A 26 4.78 -9.33 -12.83
CA THR A 26 3.99 -8.08 -12.70
C THR A 26 4.74 -6.82 -13.16
N THR A 27 6.06 -6.75 -12.95
CA THR A 27 6.85 -5.61 -13.42
C THR A 27 6.99 -5.61 -14.93
N ASN A 28 7.35 -6.77 -15.50
CA ASN A 28 7.47 -6.98 -16.94
C ASN A 28 6.21 -6.51 -17.68
N ARG A 29 5.01 -6.75 -17.13
CA ARG A 29 3.77 -6.40 -17.83
C ARG A 29 3.62 -4.93 -18.20
N ARG A 30 4.04 -3.96 -17.38
CA ARG A 30 3.72 -2.55 -17.67
C ARG A 30 4.58 -1.96 -18.79
N GLU A 31 5.87 -2.24 -18.80
CA GLU A 31 6.77 -1.81 -19.88
C GLU A 31 6.35 -2.46 -21.21
N PHE A 32 5.98 -3.75 -21.17
CA PHE A 32 5.44 -4.43 -22.35
C PHE A 32 4.07 -3.88 -22.78
N THR A 33 3.24 -3.36 -21.88
CA THR A 33 1.91 -2.80 -22.24
C THR A 33 1.89 -1.28 -22.37
N THR A 34 3.04 -0.59 -22.44
CA THR A 34 3.07 0.88 -22.50
C THR A 34 3.94 1.36 -23.65
N ILE A 35 3.42 2.33 -24.41
CA ILE A 35 4.15 3.04 -25.46
C ILE A 35 4.34 4.51 -25.10
N ILE A 36 5.35 5.10 -25.72
CA ILE A 36 5.53 6.54 -25.85
C ILE A 36 5.29 6.94 -27.32
N VAL A 37 4.59 8.05 -27.51
CA VAL A 37 4.25 8.64 -28.80
C VAL A 37 4.86 10.03 -28.84
N ARG A 38 5.77 10.26 -29.79
CA ARG A 38 6.50 11.52 -29.94
C ARG A 38 5.92 12.36 -31.08
N ASN A 39 6.24 13.64 -31.06
CA ASN A 39 5.87 14.62 -32.09
C ASN A 39 4.35 14.75 -32.34
N LEU A 40 3.52 14.64 -31.30
CA LEU A 40 2.08 14.89 -31.44
C LEU A 40 1.82 16.39 -31.67
N PRO A 41 0.80 16.77 -32.46
CA PRO A 41 0.44 18.18 -32.60
C PRO A 41 0.03 18.81 -31.26
N LYS A 42 0.31 20.10 -31.05
CA LYS A 42 -0.10 20.82 -29.81
C LYS A 42 -1.60 20.73 -29.52
N SER A 43 -2.42 20.62 -30.57
CA SER A 43 -3.88 20.50 -30.45
C SER A 43 -4.36 19.12 -29.98
N TYR A 44 -3.47 18.12 -29.87
CA TYR A 44 -3.80 16.78 -29.38
C TYR A 44 -3.85 16.76 -27.85
N ASN A 45 -4.95 16.23 -27.31
CA ASN A 45 -5.18 16.02 -25.89
C ASN A 45 -5.39 14.52 -25.61
N ASN A 46 -5.55 14.14 -24.33
CA ASN A 46 -5.73 12.74 -23.93
C ASN A 46 -6.85 12.04 -24.71
N ASN A 47 -7.96 12.73 -24.99
CA ASN A 47 -9.11 12.15 -25.71
C ASN A 47 -8.79 11.89 -27.19
N LYS A 48 -8.09 12.82 -27.86
CA LYS A 48 -7.67 12.64 -29.26
C LYS A 48 -6.65 11.51 -29.41
N VAL A 49 -5.68 11.43 -28.51
CA VAL A 49 -4.70 10.33 -28.48
C VAL A 49 -5.41 9.00 -28.21
N ARG A 50 -6.30 8.94 -27.21
CA ARG A 50 -7.12 7.75 -26.94
C ARG A 50 -7.91 7.32 -28.18
N LYS A 51 -8.61 8.24 -28.83
CA LYS A 51 -9.40 7.94 -30.04
C LYS A 51 -8.55 7.42 -31.20
N TYR A 52 -7.33 7.94 -31.37
CA TYR A 52 -6.43 7.49 -32.42
C TYR A 52 -5.92 6.05 -32.19
N PHE A 53 -5.59 5.71 -30.95
CA PHE A 53 -5.03 4.40 -30.59
C PHE A 53 -6.06 3.36 -30.15
N GLN A 54 -7.34 3.70 -29.94
CA GLN A 54 -8.35 2.75 -29.43
C GLN A 54 -8.58 1.55 -30.35
N ALA A 55 -8.32 1.69 -31.65
CA ALA A 55 -8.42 0.60 -32.62
C ALA A 55 -7.25 -0.41 -32.49
N CYS A 56 -6.15 -0.01 -31.85
CA CYS A 56 -5.01 -0.90 -31.62
C CYS A 56 -5.29 -1.88 -30.47
N GLY A 57 -6.07 -1.47 -29.47
CA GLY A 57 -6.47 -2.32 -28.36
C GLY A 57 -7.15 -1.53 -27.23
N ILE A 58 -7.56 -2.25 -26.17
CA ILE A 58 -8.20 -1.63 -25.00
C ILE A 58 -7.16 -0.79 -24.24
N ILE A 59 -7.39 0.52 -24.16
CA ILE A 59 -6.48 1.46 -23.50
C ILE A 59 -6.88 1.65 -22.03
N LYS A 60 -5.96 1.35 -21.11
CA LYS A 60 -6.08 1.64 -19.67
C LYS A 60 -5.94 3.14 -19.41
N GLN A 61 -4.82 3.73 -19.80
CA GLN A 61 -4.48 5.11 -19.44
C GLN A 61 -3.81 5.83 -20.61
N VAL A 62 -4.07 7.14 -20.71
CA VAL A 62 -3.42 8.06 -21.64
C VAL A 62 -2.99 9.29 -20.87
N ASP A 63 -1.71 9.64 -20.97
CA ASP A 63 -1.16 10.87 -20.40
C ASP A 63 -0.47 11.65 -21.52
N VAL A 64 -0.88 12.90 -21.74
CA VAL A 64 -0.28 13.77 -22.77
C VAL A 64 0.34 14.97 -22.09
N VAL A 65 1.61 15.23 -22.41
CA VAL A 65 2.37 16.37 -21.89
C VAL A 65 2.97 17.19 -23.03
N LEU A 66 3.20 18.47 -22.79
CA LEU A 66 3.94 19.32 -23.74
C LEU A 66 5.41 18.91 -23.74
N ALA A 67 6.01 18.75 -24.91
CA ALA A 67 7.45 18.54 -25.01
C ALA A 67 8.20 19.81 -24.60
N LYS A 68 9.45 19.70 -24.15
CA LYS A 68 10.26 20.84 -23.70
C LYS A 68 10.53 21.88 -24.78
N ASP A 69 10.59 21.43 -26.03
CA ASP A 69 10.69 22.33 -27.20
C ASP A 69 9.48 23.27 -27.34
N GLY A 70 8.38 22.98 -26.64
CA GLY A 70 7.12 23.69 -26.71
C GLY A 70 6.42 23.59 -28.07
N LYS A 71 6.98 22.86 -29.04
CA LYS A 71 6.52 22.73 -30.42
C LYS A 71 5.57 21.55 -30.61
N SER A 72 5.81 20.47 -29.87
CA SER A 72 5.04 19.23 -29.97
C SER A 72 4.57 18.74 -28.60
N LYS A 73 3.83 17.64 -28.60
CA LYS A 73 3.40 16.92 -27.40
C LYS A 73 3.94 15.50 -27.41
N LEU A 74 4.12 14.97 -26.20
CA LEU A 74 4.44 13.57 -25.94
C LEU A 74 3.19 12.89 -25.39
N GLY A 75 2.94 11.66 -25.80
CA GLY A 75 1.82 10.84 -25.33
C GLY A 75 2.30 9.52 -24.76
N ARG A 76 1.96 9.22 -23.52
CA ARG A 76 2.10 7.90 -22.93
C ARG A 76 0.77 7.16 -23.07
N VAL A 77 0.78 5.95 -23.62
CA VAL A 77 -0.43 5.11 -23.77
C VAL A 77 -0.19 3.74 -23.16
N GLU A 78 -0.97 3.42 -22.13
CA GLU A 78 -0.95 2.11 -21.46
C GLU A 78 -2.14 1.26 -21.94
N PHE A 79 -1.85 0.10 -22.52
CA PHE A 79 -2.83 -0.87 -23.00
C PHE A 79 -3.16 -1.95 -21.95
N ASN A 80 -4.26 -2.65 -22.18
CA ASN A 80 -4.64 -3.80 -21.35
C ASN A 80 -3.81 -5.06 -21.69
N SER A 81 -3.40 -5.21 -22.95
CA SER A 81 -2.66 -6.35 -23.49
C SER A 81 -1.44 -5.91 -24.31
N TYR A 82 -0.51 -6.85 -24.51
CA TYR A 82 0.68 -6.68 -25.33
C TYR A 82 0.33 -6.50 -26.82
N ASP A 83 -0.70 -7.20 -27.31
CA ASP A 83 -1.16 -7.08 -28.70
C ASP A 83 -1.56 -5.64 -29.07
N GLY A 84 -2.12 -4.90 -28.09
CA GLY A 84 -2.43 -3.49 -28.26
C GLY A 84 -1.21 -2.63 -28.52
N VAL A 85 -0.10 -2.94 -27.85
CA VAL A 85 1.20 -2.29 -28.06
C VAL A 85 1.75 -2.63 -29.43
N LEU A 86 1.80 -3.92 -29.81
CA LEU A 86 2.28 -4.35 -31.13
C LEU A 86 1.53 -3.66 -32.27
N SER A 87 0.19 -3.60 -32.17
CA SER A 87 -0.64 -2.89 -33.13
C SER A 87 -0.35 -1.37 -33.16
N ALA A 88 -0.11 -0.76 -32.00
CA ALA A 88 0.21 0.66 -31.91
C ALA A 88 1.60 1.00 -32.48
N LEU A 89 2.60 0.12 -32.36
CA LEU A 89 3.94 0.31 -32.94
C LEU A 89 3.88 0.42 -34.47
N THR A 90 2.93 -0.26 -35.14
CA THR A 90 2.70 -0.12 -36.59
C THR A 90 2.22 1.27 -37.02
N LYS A 91 1.96 2.17 -36.07
CA LYS A 91 1.59 3.56 -36.31
C LYS A 91 2.78 4.52 -36.29
N THR A 92 4.00 4.03 -36.00
CA THR A 92 5.21 4.84 -36.14
C THR A 92 5.37 5.34 -37.59
N PHE A 93 5.91 6.54 -37.75
CA PHE A 93 6.06 7.30 -39.00
C PHE A 93 4.74 7.64 -39.75
N LYS A 94 3.58 7.50 -39.10
CA LYS A 94 2.31 7.96 -39.68
C LYS A 94 2.10 9.46 -39.43
N LEU A 95 1.41 10.11 -40.37
CA LEU A 95 1.08 11.51 -40.25
C LEU A 95 -0.20 11.72 -39.44
N ILE A 96 -0.12 12.64 -38.47
CA ILE A 96 -1.27 13.25 -37.80
C ILE A 96 -1.31 14.73 -38.19
N GLY A 97 -2.13 15.05 -39.19
CA GLY A 97 -2.07 16.36 -39.84
C GLY A 97 -0.73 16.50 -40.56
N SER A 98 0.06 17.50 -40.19
CA SER A 98 1.42 17.72 -40.72
C SER A 98 2.54 17.11 -39.87
N HIS A 99 2.20 16.39 -38.79
CA HIS A 99 3.20 15.86 -37.85
C HIS A 99 3.39 14.37 -38.08
N GLU A 100 4.62 13.98 -38.41
CA GLU A 100 5.03 12.58 -38.44
C GLU A 100 5.31 12.10 -37.01
N ILE A 101 4.52 11.15 -36.51
CA ILE A 101 4.68 10.65 -35.15
C ILE A 101 5.67 9.50 -35.09
N THR A 102 6.37 9.37 -33.97
CA THR A 102 7.16 8.17 -33.65
C THR A 102 6.46 7.43 -32.52
N VAL A 103 6.35 6.10 -32.64
CA VAL A 103 5.74 5.25 -31.61
C VAL A 103 6.74 4.19 -31.18
N GLU A 104 7.09 4.19 -29.89
CA GLU A 104 8.15 3.36 -29.31
C GLU A 104 7.64 2.69 -28.01
N HIS A 105 8.31 1.61 -27.60
CA HIS A 105 8.13 1.06 -26.26
C HIS A 105 8.61 2.05 -25.20
N LEU A 106 7.91 2.09 -24.05
CA LEU A 106 8.37 2.82 -22.88
C LEU A 106 9.17 1.86 -21.99
N GLU A 107 10.43 1.64 -22.35
CA GLU A 107 11.38 0.76 -21.65
C GLU A 107 12.54 1.57 -21.07
N ASN A 108 13.02 1.18 -19.89
CA ASN A 108 14.16 1.82 -19.20
C ASN A 108 14.00 3.33 -18.88
N MET A 109 12.79 3.87 -19.02
CA MET A 109 12.44 5.28 -18.76
C MET A 109 11.69 5.47 -17.43
N THR A 110 11.56 4.41 -16.63
CA THR A 110 10.81 4.45 -15.36
C THR A 110 11.76 4.65 -14.17
N LEU A 111 11.49 5.67 -13.36
CA LEU A 111 12.14 5.92 -12.08
C LEU A 111 11.34 5.33 -10.92
N TRP A 112 12.03 4.81 -9.92
CA TRP A 112 11.51 4.54 -8.58
C TRP A 112 12.07 5.59 -7.61
N ILE A 113 11.16 6.26 -6.90
CA ILE A 113 11.47 7.40 -6.03
C ILE A 113 10.94 7.07 -4.62
N THR A 114 11.74 7.24 -3.59
CA THR A 114 11.30 7.06 -2.19
C THR A 114 11.92 8.10 -1.27
N ASN A 115 11.43 8.14 -0.03
CA ASN A 115 11.92 9.03 1.02
C ASN A 115 11.90 10.53 0.66
N PHE A 116 10.99 10.94 -0.21
CA PHE A 116 10.65 12.35 -0.42
C PHE A 116 9.83 12.91 0.76
N PRO A 117 9.69 14.23 0.92
CA PRO A 117 8.92 14.82 2.01
C PRO A 117 7.50 14.22 2.09
N PRO A 118 6.99 13.89 3.29
CA PRO A 118 5.82 13.01 3.44
C PRO A 118 4.50 13.62 2.97
N TYR A 119 4.47 14.93 2.75
CA TYR A 119 3.33 15.65 2.17
C TYR A 119 3.37 15.78 0.65
N TYR A 120 4.47 15.41 -0.02
CA TYR A 120 4.56 15.51 -1.49
C TYR A 120 3.45 14.70 -2.17
N ASN A 121 2.73 15.36 -3.06
CA ASN A 121 1.73 14.76 -3.93
C ASN A 121 2.29 14.51 -5.34
N VAL A 122 1.42 14.05 -6.24
CA VAL A 122 1.75 13.79 -7.65
C VAL A 122 2.29 15.04 -8.36
N THR A 123 1.73 16.21 -8.08
CA THR A 123 2.13 17.49 -8.66
C THR A 123 3.49 17.92 -8.13
N ASP A 124 3.75 17.79 -6.83
CA ASP A 124 5.04 18.16 -6.22
C ASP A 124 6.17 17.31 -6.80
N LEU A 125 5.97 15.99 -6.90
CA LEU A 125 6.93 15.08 -7.53
C LEU A 125 7.12 15.38 -9.02
N ARG A 126 6.04 15.66 -9.76
CA ARG A 126 6.14 16.04 -11.17
C ARG A 126 6.93 17.34 -11.34
N ASN A 127 6.71 18.33 -10.49
CA ASN A 127 7.41 19.61 -10.53
C ASN A 127 8.91 19.42 -10.22
N LEU A 128 9.24 18.58 -9.24
CA LEU A 128 10.62 18.20 -8.92
C LEU A 128 11.32 17.54 -10.12
N LEU A 129 10.64 16.64 -10.84
CA LEU A 129 11.24 15.97 -11.99
C LEU A 129 11.34 16.88 -13.22
N ASN A 130 10.37 17.78 -13.40
CA ASN A 130 10.35 18.72 -14.52
C ASN A 130 11.32 19.90 -14.37
N SER A 131 12.01 20.06 -13.23
CA SER A 131 13.08 21.06 -13.09
C SER A 131 14.32 20.72 -13.90
N PHE A 132 14.42 19.49 -14.41
CA PHE A 132 15.49 18.99 -15.27
C PHE A 132 15.14 19.18 -16.75
N GLU A 133 16.08 18.87 -17.65
CA GLU A 133 15.88 19.00 -19.10
C GLU A 133 14.78 18.08 -19.64
N GLY A 134 14.44 16.97 -18.96
CA GLY A 134 13.41 16.03 -19.38
C GLY A 134 11.96 16.37 -19.02
N CYS A 135 11.03 15.63 -19.64
CA CYS A 135 9.59 15.69 -19.36
C CYS A 135 9.12 14.48 -18.55
N CYS A 136 8.51 14.73 -17.38
CA CYS A 136 7.81 13.70 -16.63
C CYS A 136 6.42 13.42 -17.23
N LEU A 137 6.26 12.25 -17.85
CA LEU A 137 5.02 11.82 -18.52
C LEU A 137 3.95 11.44 -17.49
N ASN A 138 4.33 10.72 -16.44
CA ASN A 138 3.39 10.14 -15.47
C ASN A 138 4.07 9.96 -14.10
N VAL A 139 3.31 10.15 -13.01
CA VAL A 139 3.73 9.80 -11.64
C VAL A 139 2.67 8.94 -10.98
N ARG A 140 3.08 7.82 -10.39
CA ARG A 140 2.22 6.82 -9.72
C ARG A 140 2.60 6.69 -8.26
N LEU A 141 1.69 7.13 -7.39
CA LEU A 141 1.75 6.82 -5.96
C LEU A 141 1.01 5.51 -5.63
N PRO A 142 1.49 4.74 -4.63
CA PRO A 142 0.84 3.54 -4.16
C PRO A 142 -0.47 3.84 -3.44
N SER A 143 -1.38 2.86 -3.42
CA SER A 143 -2.50 2.86 -2.49
C SER A 143 -2.00 2.66 -1.06
N LEU A 144 -2.55 3.46 -0.13
CA LEU A 144 -2.31 3.41 1.31
C LEU A 144 -3.34 2.54 2.05
N ARG A 145 -4.23 1.83 1.32
CA ARG A 145 -5.34 1.07 1.89
C ARG A 145 -4.94 0.12 3.02
N PHE A 146 -3.85 -0.62 2.82
CA PHE A 146 -3.38 -1.65 3.76
C PHE A 146 -2.16 -1.22 4.57
N ASN A 147 -1.46 -0.17 4.13
CA ASN A 147 -0.29 0.34 4.82
C ASN A 147 -0.19 1.85 4.57
N SER A 148 -0.47 2.61 5.61
CA SER A 148 -0.51 4.07 5.66
C SER A 148 0.86 4.74 5.53
N ASP A 149 1.93 3.99 5.80
CA ASP A 149 3.32 4.48 5.77
C ASP A 149 4.02 4.26 4.42
N ARG A 150 3.32 3.71 3.41
CA ARG A 150 3.90 3.54 2.07
C ARG A 150 4.20 4.90 1.45
N ARG A 151 5.49 5.20 1.27
CA ARG A 151 5.96 6.44 0.66
C ARG A 151 7.01 6.16 -0.40
N PHE A 152 6.55 5.84 -1.60
CA PHE A 152 7.36 5.76 -2.80
C PHE A 152 6.53 6.14 -4.02
N ALA A 153 7.15 6.37 -5.16
CA ALA A 153 6.49 6.68 -6.42
C ALA A 153 7.20 5.99 -7.58
N TYR A 154 6.46 5.73 -8.65
CA TYR A 154 7.06 5.46 -9.95
C TYR A 154 6.82 6.65 -10.87
N ALA A 155 7.82 7.07 -11.62
CA ALA A 155 7.67 8.15 -12.59
C ALA A 155 8.20 7.73 -13.95
N ASP A 156 7.42 7.95 -15.00
CA ASP A 156 7.85 7.66 -16.37
C ASP A 156 8.37 8.94 -16.99
N MET A 157 9.61 8.88 -17.48
CA MET A 157 10.29 9.97 -18.17
C MET A 157 10.14 9.83 -19.68
N ASP A 158 10.52 10.87 -20.41
CA ASP A 158 10.47 10.93 -21.87
C ASP A 158 11.70 10.33 -22.57
N SER A 159 12.81 10.12 -21.87
CA SER A 159 14.00 9.45 -22.40
C SER A 159 14.74 8.66 -21.32
N GLN A 160 15.56 7.69 -21.75
CA GLN A 160 16.40 6.91 -20.85
C GLN A 160 17.53 7.77 -20.29
N GLU A 161 18.03 8.70 -21.09
CA GLU A 161 19.08 9.65 -20.75
C GLU A 161 18.62 10.53 -19.58
N HIS A 162 17.44 11.16 -19.68
CA HIS A 162 16.88 12.01 -18.63
C HIS A 162 16.57 11.21 -17.36
N ALA A 163 16.09 9.97 -17.49
CA ALA A 163 15.91 9.10 -16.32
C ALA A 163 17.24 8.79 -15.63
N THR A 164 18.32 8.62 -16.39
CA THR A 164 19.67 8.39 -15.84
C THR A 164 20.18 9.63 -15.11
N GLU A 165 20.12 10.78 -15.77
CA GLU A 165 20.56 12.08 -15.24
C GLU A 165 19.85 12.41 -13.92
N ILE A 166 18.52 12.30 -13.88
CA ILE A 166 17.74 12.57 -12.67
C ILE A 166 18.12 11.60 -11.55
N ALA A 167 18.33 10.32 -11.86
CA ALA A 167 18.73 9.34 -10.86
C ALA A 167 20.12 9.64 -10.30
N GLU A 168 21.09 10.02 -11.14
CA GLU A 168 22.45 10.37 -10.70
C GLU A 168 22.46 11.67 -9.88
N GLU A 169 21.70 12.67 -10.31
CA GLU A 169 21.73 13.97 -9.67
C GLU A 169 20.89 14.04 -8.38
N LEU A 170 19.71 13.43 -8.33
CA LEU A 170 18.83 13.55 -7.16
C LEU A 170 19.08 12.46 -6.11
N ASN A 171 19.65 11.32 -6.47
CA ASN A 171 19.81 10.22 -5.51
C ASN A 171 20.75 10.62 -4.37
N GLY A 172 20.24 10.56 -3.14
CA GLY A 172 20.98 10.92 -1.94
C GLY A 172 20.98 12.41 -1.60
N LYS A 173 20.34 13.28 -2.39
CA LYS A 173 20.15 14.70 -2.04
C LYS A 173 19.18 14.85 -0.88
N VAL A 174 19.39 15.86 -0.05
CA VAL A 174 18.50 16.19 1.08
C VAL A 174 17.52 17.27 0.65
N ILE A 175 16.24 16.95 0.66
CA ILE A 175 15.14 17.88 0.38
C ILE A 175 14.30 18.01 1.64
N GLU A 176 14.25 19.22 2.22
CA GLU A 176 13.46 19.52 3.43
C GLU A 176 13.76 18.56 4.61
N GLY A 177 15.04 18.20 4.78
CA GLY A 177 15.49 17.26 5.81
C GLY A 177 15.34 15.78 5.45
N PHE A 178 14.82 15.44 4.28
CA PHE A 178 14.68 14.06 3.81
C PHE A 178 15.69 13.73 2.72
N LYS A 179 16.52 12.71 2.95
CA LYS A 179 17.46 12.18 1.95
C LYS A 179 16.69 11.37 0.89
N ILE A 180 16.34 12.00 -0.23
CA ILE A 180 15.58 11.36 -1.29
C ILE A 180 16.41 10.23 -1.92
N VAL A 181 15.75 9.14 -2.30
CA VAL A 181 16.38 8.03 -3.01
C VAL A 181 15.65 7.88 -4.33
N ILE A 182 16.40 7.98 -5.42
CA ILE A 182 15.89 7.83 -6.78
C ILE A 182 16.76 6.81 -7.49
N LYS A 183 16.12 5.81 -8.10
CA LYS A 183 16.78 4.76 -8.86
C LYS A 183 16.03 4.52 -10.16
N LYS A 184 16.70 4.00 -11.18
CA LYS A 184 16.00 3.36 -12.29
C LYS A 184 15.18 2.19 -11.74
N SER A 185 13.95 2.04 -12.21
CA SER A 185 13.03 1.05 -11.66
C SER A 185 13.41 -0.35 -12.11
N ASN A 186 14.13 -1.09 -11.26
CA ASN A 186 14.31 -2.52 -11.37
C ASN A 186 13.83 -3.23 -10.08
N PRO A 187 12.62 -3.82 -10.05
CA PRO A 187 12.11 -4.49 -8.85
C PRO A 187 12.86 -5.75 -8.44
N LEU A 188 13.77 -6.26 -9.28
CA LEU A 188 14.67 -7.34 -8.90
C LEU A 188 15.81 -6.84 -8.01
N GLU A 189 16.20 -5.57 -8.14
CA GLU A 189 17.24 -4.90 -7.35
C GLU A 189 16.65 -4.14 -6.15
N LYS A 190 15.64 -4.74 -5.49
CA LYS A 190 15.10 -4.16 -4.27
C LYS A 190 16.10 -4.30 -3.12
N ASP A 191 16.48 -3.20 -2.50
CA ASP A 191 17.25 -3.25 -1.26
C ASP A 191 16.45 -3.92 -0.13
N PHE A 192 17.14 -4.58 0.80
CA PHE A 192 16.53 -5.07 2.01
C PHE A 192 15.98 -3.91 2.84
N ARG A 193 14.75 -4.03 3.31
CA ARG A 193 14.14 -3.02 4.18
C ARG A 193 14.66 -3.21 5.60
N THR A 194 14.81 -2.11 6.33
CA THR A 194 15.19 -2.14 7.75
C THR A 194 14.18 -2.88 8.63
N ASP A 195 12.92 -3.01 8.19
CA ASP A 195 11.83 -3.74 8.86
C ASP A 195 11.65 -5.19 8.34
N ALA A 196 12.65 -5.77 7.65
CA ALA A 196 12.55 -7.10 7.07
C ALA A 196 12.27 -8.19 8.11
N GLY A 197 12.93 -8.14 9.27
CA GLY A 197 12.78 -9.16 10.33
C GLY A 197 11.35 -9.27 10.87
N THR A 198 10.65 -8.15 11.10
CA THR A 198 9.23 -8.16 11.51
C THR A 198 8.33 -8.76 10.44
N ARG A 199 8.63 -8.50 9.15
CA ARG A 199 7.86 -9.05 8.02
C ARG A 199 8.08 -10.55 7.84
N GLU A 200 9.27 -11.02 8.13
CA GLU A 200 9.67 -12.43 8.10
C GLU A 200 9.28 -13.18 9.39
N ARG A 201 8.55 -12.52 10.30
CA ARG A 201 8.11 -13.07 11.60
C ARG A 201 9.27 -13.55 12.49
N ARG A 202 10.44 -12.92 12.34
CA ARG A 202 11.65 -13.20 13.14
C ARG A 202 11.76 -12.34 14.40
N GLU A 203 10.83 -11.40 14.58
CA GLU A 203 10.80 -10.50 15.73
C GLU A 203 9.70 -10.91 16.72
N ILE A 204 10.04 -10.96 18.00
CA ILE A 204 9.09 -11.16 19.11
C ILE A 204 8.87 -9.85 19.87
N TYR A 205 7.65 -9.68 20.37
CA TYR A 205 7.23 -8.64 21.30
C TYR A 205 7.04 -9.24 22.68
N ILE A 206 7.72 -8.64 23.65
CA ILE A 206 7.66 -9.01 25.07
C ILE A 206 7.05 -7.85 25.83
N SER A 207 5.99 -8.10 26.58
CA SER A 207 5.32 -7.07 27.39
C SER A 207 5.19 -7.48 28.85
N GLN A 208 4.81 -6.51 29.68
CA GLN A 208 4.73 -6.65 31.14
C GLN A 208 6.08 -6.85 31.81
N LEU A 209 7.13 -6.28 31.23
CA LEU A 209 8.46 -6.27 31.82
C LEU A 209 8.54 -5.27 32.97
N ASP A 210 9.29 -5.59 34.01
CA ASP A 210 9.68 -4.62 35.03
C ASP A 210 10.74 -3.68 34.44
N SER A 211 10.37 -2.42 34.19
CA SER A 211 11.23 -1.43 33.53
C SER A 211 12.46 -1.03 34.34
N GLU A 212 12.49 -1.31 35.66
CA GLU A 212 13.63 -0.98 36.52
C GLU A 212 14.62 -2.14 36.61
N ARG A 213 14.13 -3.38 36.59
CA ARG A 213 14.96 -4.59 36.80
C ARG A 213 15.40 -5.29 35.53
N VAL A 214 14.68 -5.11 34.42
CA VAL A 214 14.96 -5.79 33.15
C VAL A 214 15.93 -4.98 32.30
N THR A 215 17.08 -5.59 31.97
CA THR A 215 18.08 -5.04 31.06
C THR A 215 18.18 -5.87 29.78
N ALA A 216 18.79 -5.30 28.74
CA ALA A 216 19.01 -6.01 27.48
C ALA A 216 19.84 -7.29 27.66
N ASP A 217 20.82 -7.29 28.57
CA ASP A 217 21.68 -8.46 28.84
C ASP A 217 20.91 -9.59 29.50
N LYS A 218 20.00 -9.28 30.43
CA LYS A 218 19.13 -10.28 31.06
C LYS A 218 18.16 -10.89 30.05
N LEU A 219 17.57 -10.07 29.19
CA LEU A 219 16.74 -10.57 28.08
C LEU A 219 17.56 -11.44 27.14
N ARG A 220 18.79 -11.04 26.79
CA ARG A 220 19.68 -11.84 25.95
C ARG A 220 19.96 -13.21 26.58
N ALA A 221 20.29 -13.26 27.87
CA ALA A 221 20.56 -14.50 28.58
C ALA A 221 19.36 -15.47 28.57
N LEU A 222 18.14 -14.96 28.79
CA LEU A 222 16.93 -15.78 28.79
C LEU A 222 16.54 -16.28 27.39
N PHE A 223 16.70 -15.44 26.36
CA PHE A 223 16.17 -15.69 25.03
C PHE A 223 17.17 -16.31 24.05
N THR A 224 18.48 -16.32 24.37
CA THR A 224 19.51 -16.92 23.50
C THR A 224 19.36 -18.43 23.33
N GLN A 225 18.67 -19.11 24.26
CA GLN A 225 18.44 -20.56 24.20
C GLN A 225 17.57 -21.00 23.01
N PHE A 226 16.78 -20.09 22.43
CA PHE A 226 15.91 -20.40 21.29
C PHE A 226 16.59 -20.17 19.93
N GLY A 227 17.73 -19.48 19.91
CA GLY A 227 18.50 -19.21 18.70
C GLY A 227 19.33 -17.92 18.79
N THR A 228 20.06 -17.63 17.71
CA THR A 228 20.91 -16.43 17.59
C THR A 228 20.06 -15.15 17.55
N ILE A 229 20.36 -14.22 18.46
CA ILE A 229 19.68 -12.93 18.57
C ILE A 229 20.47 -11.87 17.78
N GLU A 230 19.83 -11.31 16.76
CA GLU A 230 20.34 -10.24 15.90
C GLU A 230 20.32 -8.89 16.63
N SER A 231 19.19 -8.56 17.29
CA SER A 231 19.07 -7.32 18.05
C SER A 231 18.04 -7.40 19.18
N ILE A 232 18.22 -6.56 20.20
CA ILE A 232 17.28 -6.36 21.30
C ILE A 232 17.00 -4.86 21.40
N ASN A 233 15.74 -4.48 21.33
CA ASN A 233 15.29 -3.09 21.44
C ASN A 233 14.35 -2.95 22.63
N ILE A 234 14.72 -2.10 23.60
CA ILE A 234 13.89 -1.77 24.77
C ILE A 234 13.53 -0.28 24.68
N PRO A 235 12.32 0.07 24.23
CA PRO A 235 11.90 1.46 24.17
C PRO A 235 11.83 2.08 25.57
N SER A 236 12.46 3.25 25.74
CA SER A 236 12.47 3.97 27.01
C SER A 236 11.09 4.51 27.38
N ALA A 237 10.76 4.52 28.68
CA ALA A 237 9.49 4.98 29.23
C ALA A 237 9.15 6.46 28.91
N ASN A 238 10.14 7.27 28.51
CA ASN A 238 9.94 8.69 28.16
C ASN A 238 9.17 8.91 26.85
N HIS A 239 8.88 7.85 26.07
CA HIS A 239 8.05 7.90 24.87
C HIS A 239 6.62 7.37 25.07
N ASN A 240 6.23 6.99 26.28
CA ASN A 240 4.93 6.39 26.56
C ASN A 240 3.97 7.38 27.25
N GLU A 241 3.06 7.96 26.48
CA GLU A 241 1.91 8.75 27.00
C GLU A 241 0.81 7.87 27.64
N PHE A 242 0.95 6.54 27.61
CA PHE A 242 0.00 5.63 28.23
C PHE A 242 0.49 5.20 29.61
N ALA A 243 -0.12 5.83 30.62
CA ALA A 243 0.08 5.62 32.04
C ALA A 243 0.16 4.13 32.45
N ASN A 244 1.37 3.65 32.71
CA ASN A 244 1.78 2.96 33.96
C ASN A 244 3.31 2.80 33.92
N HIS A 245 4.05 3.70 34.58
CA HIS A 245 5.53 3.81 34.54
C HIS A 245 6.33 2.56 34.99
N LYS A 246 5.65 1.45 35.33
CA LYS A 246 6.25 0.23 35.87
C LYS A 246 6.19 -0.99 34.95
N LYS A 247 5.54 -0.89 33.79
CA LYS A 247 5.36 -2.02 32.86
C LYS A 247 5.95 -1.68 31.49
N GLY A 248 7.22 -2.05 31.30
CA GLY A 248 7.95 -1.94 30.04
C GLY A 248 7.59 -3.04 29.03
N PHE A 249 8.18 -2.90 27.84
CA PHE A 249 8.13 -3.88 26.77
C PHE A 249 9.46 -3.88 26.02
N ALA A 250 9.73 -4.96 25.30
CA ALA A 250 10.94 -5.14 24.50
C ALA A 250 10.63 -5.88 23.20
N PHE A 251 11.49 -5.68 22.21
CA PHE A 251 11.51 -6.43 20.98
C PHE A 251 12.82 -7.19 20.87
N ILE A 252 12.75 -8.45 20.43
CA ILE A 252 13.93 -9.27 20.15
C ILE A 252 13.82 -9.80 18.72
N MET A 253 14.82 -9.51 17.91
CA MET A 253 14.92 -10.01 16.54
C MET A 253 15.90 -11.18 16.49
N TYR A 254 15.43 -12.32 15.99
CA TYR A 254 16.22 -13.53 15.76
C TYR A 254 16.70 -13.63 14.31
N GLU A 255 17.73 -14.41 14.05
CA GLU A 255 18.15 -14.74 12.68
C GLU A 255 17.13 -15.60 11.92
N THR A 256 16.31 -16.40 12.62
CA THR A 256 15.32 -17.32 12.01
C THR A 256 13.92 -17.18 12.60
N ASP A 257 12.90 -17.46 11.78
CA ASP A 257 11.49 -17.45 12.15
C ASP A 257 11.12 -18.59 13.12
N LYS A 258 11.82 -19.72 12.99
CA LYS A 258 11.72 -20.87 13.90
C LYS A 258 12.14 -20.51 15.32
N ALA A 259 13.26 -19.79 15.47
CA ALA A 259 13.73 -19.33 16.78
C ALA A 259 12.73 -18.37 17.44
N ALA A 260 12.20 -17.41 16.68
CA ALA A 260 11.15 -16.51 17.16
C ALA A 260 9.89 -17.27 17.59
N SER A 261 9.46 -18.28 16.83
CA SER A 261 8.30 -19.11 17.15
C SER A 261 8.52 -19.96 18.40
N ALA A 262 9.73 -20.50 18.58
CA ALA A 262 10.10 -21.26 19.78
C ALA A 262 10.11 -20.38 21.03
N ALA A 263 10.60 -19.14 20.92
CA ALA A 263 10.64 -18.19 22.03
C ALA A 263 9.25 -17.82 22.59
N VAL A 264 8.19 -17.95 21.80
CA VAL A 264 6.79 -17.77 22.26
C VAL A 264 6.40 -18.77 23.35
N SER A 265 7.12 -19.89 23.50
CA SER A 265 6.91 -20.84 24.59
C SER A 265 7.09 -20.23 25.99
N LEU A 266 7.84 -19.12 26.12
CA LEU A 266 7.98 -18.36 27.37
C LEU A 266 6.80 -17.42 27.67
N ASN A 267 5.69 -17.54 26.94
CA ASN A 267 4.51 -16.72 27.22
C ASN A 267 3.86 -17.10 28.56
N ASN A 268 3.63 -16.11 29.42
CA ASN A 268 3.14 -16.22 30.80
C ASN A 268 4.08 -16.92 31.78
N THR A 269 5.39 -16.92 31.53
CA THR A 269 6.37 -17.37 32.53
C THR A 269 6.78 -16.24 33.46
N GLU A 270 7.16 -16.57 34.68
CA GLU A 270 7.70 -15.59 35.63
C GLU A 270 9.14 -15.19 35.25
N PHE A 271 9.38 -13.89 35.16
CA PHE A 271 10.70 -13.31 34.93
C PHE A 271 10.83 -12.01 35.72
N GLU A 272 11.85 -11.92 36.56
CA GLU A 272 12.11 -10.75 37.41
C GLU A 272 10.87 -10.33 38.23
N GLY A 273 10.12 -11.29 38.78
CA GLY A 273 8.92 -11.05 39.59
C GLY A 273 7.70 -10.54 38.82
N THR A 274 7.70 -10.65 37.49
CA THR A 274 6.56 -10.34 36.63
C THR A 274 6.28 -11.49 35.66
N ASN A 275 5.01 -11.78 35.38
CA ASN A 275 4.67 -12.74 34.34
C ASN A 275 4.75 -12.05 32.99
N ILE A 276 5.71 -12.46 32.16
CA ILE A 276 5.95 -11.84 30.86
C ILE A 276 4.97 -12.38 29.83
N ILE A 277 4.53 -11.52 28.91
CA ILE A 277 3.75 -11.94 27.76
C ILE A 277 4.65 -11.88 26.54
N VAL A 278 4.83 -13.03 25.88
CA VAL A 278 5.66 -13.17 24.68
C VAL A 278 4.78 -13.51 23.49
N SER A 279 4.93 -12.78 22.40
CA SER A 279 4.19 -13.01 21.16
C SER A 279 5.04 -12.61 19.96
N ILE A 280 4.75 -13.14 18.77
CA ILE A 280 5.38 -12.65 17.54
C ILE A 280 4.93 -11.21 17.32
N ALA A 281 5.88 -10.30 17.08
CA ALA A 281 5.62 -8.88 16.91
C ALA A 281 4.66 -8.63 15.74
N ASP A 282 3.62 -7.84 15.98
CA ASP A 282 2.68 -7.44 14.95
C ASP A 282 3.20 -6.23 14.17
N ARG A 283 2.91 -6.21 12.88
CA ARG A 283 3.31 -5.09 12.01
C ARG A 283 2.52 -3.84 12.37
N LYS A 284 3.16 -2.67 12.27
CA LYS A 284 2.53 -1.37 12.50
C LYS A 284 1.21 -1.19 11.73
N ALA A 285 1.18 -1.58 10.46
CA ALA A 285 -0.02 -1.52 9.62
C ALA A 285 -1.21 -2.32 10.19
N TYR A 286 -0.95 -3.50 10.77
CA TYR A 286 -1.99 -4.32 11.41
C TYR A 286 -2.51 -3.64 12.68
N LEU A 287 -1.60 -3.15 13.53
CA LEU A 287 -1.95 -2.46 14.77
C LEU A 287 -2.78 -1.20 14.53
N GLU A 288 -2.39 -0.36 13.56
CA GLU A 288 -3.16 0.82 13.16
C GLU A 288 -4.55 0.42 12.66
N ARG A 289 -4.64 -0.63 11.83
CA ARG A 289 -5.91 -1.09 11.30
C ARG A 289 -6.84 -1.63 12.39
N LYS A 290 -6.29 -2.37 13.36
CA LYS A 290 -7.02 -2.84 14.54
C LYS A 290 -7.55 -1.65 15.35
N ARG A 291 -6.74 -0.59 15.51
CA ARG A 291 -7.16 0.64 16.19
C ARG A 291 -8.31 1.34 15.46
N VAL A 292 -8.26 1.41 14.13
CA VAL A 292 -9.37 1.94 13.31
C VAL A 292 -10.64 1.11 13.50
N LYS A 293 -10.56 -0.23 13.41
CA LYS A 293 -11.72 -1.12 13.64
C LYS A 293 -12.35 -0.86 15.02
N GLN A 294 -11.53 -0.69 16.07
CA GLN A 294 -12.01 -0.35 17.41
C GLN A 294 -12.70 1.01 17.50
N LEU A 295 -12.19 2.02 16.78
CA LEU A 295 -12.81 3.35 16.74
C LEU A 295 -14.16 3.32 16.01
N LEU A 296 -14.25 2.62 14.88
CA LEU A 296 -15.47 2.49 14.08
C LEU A 296 -16.57 1.70 14.82
N ASN A 297 -16.20 0.65 15.57
CA ASN A 297 -17.15 -0.21 16.28
C ASN A 297 -17.47 0.28 17.71
N SER A 298 -16.88 1.40 18.15
CA SER A 298 -17.11 1.92 19.49
C SER A 298 -18.57 2.39 19.63
N LYS A 299 -19.27 1.87 20.65
CA LYS A 299 -20.66 2.29 20.95
C LYS A 299 -20.72 3.65 21.67
N SER A 300 -19.65 4.01 22.38
CA SER A 300 -19.53 5.28 23.08
C SER A 300 -19.20 6.40 22.08
N SER A 301 -19.83 7.57 22.27
CA SER A 301 -19.46 8.75 21.48
C SER A 301 -18.04 9.15 21.85
N LYS A 302 -17.18 9.31 20.85
CA LYS A 302 -15.83 9.83 21.02
C LYS A 302 -15.80 11.24 20.48
N ASP A 303 -16.18 12.19 21.33
CA ASP A 303 -16.38 13.58 20.93
C ASP A 303 -15.05 14.29 20.61
N ASN A 304 -13.92 13.70 21.02
CA ASN A 304 -12.57 14.11 20.64
C ASN A 304 -12.06 13.47 19.33
N VAL A 305 -12.89 12.70 18.61
CA VAL A 305 -12.53 12.10 17.32
C VAL A 305 -13.44 12.64 16.23
N ILE A 306 -12.82 13.26 15.24
CA ILE A 306 -13.52 13.79 14.07
C ILE A 306 -13.17 12.96 12.84
N SER A 307 -14.02 13.03 11.84
CA SER A 307 -13.79 12.43 10.53
C SER A 307 -13.66 13.50 9.46
N LEU A 308 -12.84 13.23 8.44
CA LEU A 308 -12.63 14.10 7.28
C LEU A 308 -12.67 13.25 6.00
N PHE A 309 -13.56 13.59 5.08
CA PHE A 309 -13.85 12.78 3.88
C PHE A 309 -14.55 13.63 2.79
N PRO A 310 -14.49 13.30 1.49
CA PRO A 310 -13.88 12.11 0.92
C PRO A 310 -12.42 12.31 0.48
N PHE A 311 -11.57 11.32 0.76
CA PHE A 311 -10.18 11.21 0.30
C PHE A 311 -9.99 10.02 -0.63
N SER A 312 -9.10 10.18 -1.61
CA SER A 312 -8.52 9.04 -2.32
C SER A 312 -7.65 8.23 -1.36
N ASP A 313 -7.59 6.93 -1.59
CA ASP A 313 -6.71 5.99 -0.90
C ASP A 313 -5.19 6.26 -1.07
N LYS A 314 -4.81 7.29 -1.84
CA LYS A 314 -3.42 7.74 -2.01
C LYS A 314 -3.04 8.94 -1.13
N VAL A 315 -3.99 9.50 -0.37
CA VAL A 315 -3.75 10.67 0.48
C VAL A 315 -3.10 10.26 1.79
N SER A 316 -1.90 10.78 2.07
CA SER A 316 -1.13 10.44 3.28
C SER A 316 -1.60 11.18 4.53
N LYS A 317 -1.22 10.67 5.71
CA LYS A 317 -1.46 11.35 6.99
C LYS A 317 -0.88 12.76 7.02
N SER A 318 0.33 12.94 6.48
CA SER A 318 1.00 14.24 6.45
C SER A 318 0.35 15.22 5.47
N GLN A 319 -0.27 14.75 4.39
CA GLN A 319 -1.10 15.59 3.52
C GLN A 319 -2.33 16.08 4.26
N ILE A 320 -3.01 15.19 5.00
CA ILE A 320 -4.15 15.58 5.84
C ILE A 320 -3.72 16.60 6.90
N GLN A 321 -2.58 16.39 7.55
CA GLN A 321 -2.03 17.34 8.52
C GLN A 321 -1.75 18.72 7.90
N ARG A 322 -1.27 18.77 6.65
CA ARG A 322 -1.10 20.02 5.92
C ARG A 322 -2.45 20.71 5.64
N ILE A 323 -3.47 19.97 5.19
CA ILE A 323 -4.84 20.50 5.00
C ILE A 323 -5.37 21.10 6.32
N ILE A 324 -5.17 20.41 7.44
CA ILE A 324 -5.56 20.90 8.76
C ILE A 324 -4.84 22.21 9.07
N LYS A 325 -3.52 22.27 8.87
CA LYS A 325 -2.72 23.47 9.14
C LYS A 325 -3.15 24.67 8.27
N ASP A 326 -3.46 24.43 7.00
CA ASP A 326 -3.83 25.47 6.04
C ASP A 326 -5.21 26.09 6.34
N HIS A 327 -6.16 25.29 6.86
CA HIS A 327 -7.53 25.74 7.16
C HIS A 327 -7.80 26.04 8.64
N ALA A 328 -6.95 25.53 9.54
CA ALA A 328 -7.05 25.72 10.97
C ALA A 328 -5.69 26.11 11.55
N SER A 329 -5.19 27.28 11.16
CA SER A 329 -3.90 27.83 11.64
C SER A 329 -3.82 28.02 13.16
N PHE A 330 -4.96 28.06 13.84
CA PHE A 330 -5.04 28.12 15.32
C PHE A 330 -4.63 26.81 16.01
N LEU A 331 -4.54 25.70 15.27
CA LEU A 331 -4.19 24.39 15.82
C LEU A 331 -2.67 24.18 15.79
N GLN A 332 -2.09 23.99 16.97
CA GLN A 332 -0.72 23.53 17.12
C GLN A 332 -0.68 22.00 16.92
N ASN A 333 0.43 21.48 16.38
CA ASN A 333 0.55 20.04 16.06
C ASN A 333 0.34 19.13 17.27
N GLU A 334 0.73 19.58 18.47
CA GLU A 334 0.60 18.85 19.75
C GLU A 334 -0.85 18.58 20.14
N MET A 335 -1.80 19.31 19.56
CA MET A 335 -3.24 19.15 19.82
C MET A 335 -3.84 17.95 19.08
N ILE A 336 -3.14 17.42 18.07
CA ILE A 336 -3.51 16.23 17.30
C ILE A 336 -2.73 15.04 17.87
N LYS A 337 -3.43 14.09 18.49
CA LYS A 337 -2.83 12.85 19.01
C LYS A 337 -2.42 11.91 17.90
N ASP A 338 -3.31 11.69 16.93
CA ASP A 338 -3.06 10.76 15.83
C ASP A 338 -4.01 11.00 14.64
N ILE A 339 -3.60 10.56 13.45
CA ILE A 339 -4.40 10.56 12.23
C ILE A 339 -4.43 9.14 11.69
N PHE A 340 -5.63 8.57 11.59
CA PHE A 340 -5.85 7.25 11.04
C PHE A 340 -6.54 7.32 9.68
N LEU A 341 -5.97 6.66 8.67
CA LEU A 341 -6.60 6.52 7.36
C LEU A 341 -7.71 5.47 7.43
N VAL A 342 -8.90 5.81 6.96
CA VAL A 342 -10.08 4.92 6.87
C VAL A 342 -10.47 4.81 5.40
N THR A 343 -9.58 4.18 4.63
CA THR A 343 -9.66 4.09 3.18
C THR A 343 -10.90 3.35 2.68
N ASP A 344 -11.42 2.38 3.44
CA ASP A 344 -12.68 1.69 3.07
C ASP A 344 -13.92 2.58 3.19
N HIS A 345 -13.81 3.74 3.84
CA HIS A 345 -14.88 4.76 3.88
C HIS A 345 -14.49 6.03 3.14
N GLU A 346 -13.43 5.99 2.31
CA GLU A 346 -12.83 7.14 1.64
C GLU A 346 -12.56 8.31 2.60
N GLY A 347 -12.02 8.07 3.80
CA GLY A 347 -11.82 9.15 4.76
C GLY A 347 -10.66 8.94 5.71
N ALA A 348 -10.57 9.82 6.69
CA ALA A 348 -9.64 9.73 7.79
C ALA A 348 -10.32 10.09 9.11
N LEU A 349 -9.79 9.55 10.20
CA LEU A 349 -10.13 9.91 11.57
C LEU A 349 -8.99 10.71 12.19
N ILE A 350 -9.32 11.82 12.82
CA ILE A 350 -8.36 12.70 13.50
C ILE A 350 -8.70 12.62 14.99
N LEU A 351 -7.76 12.11 15.78
CA LEU A 351 -7.86 12.00 17.22
C LEU A 351 -7.23 13.24 17.86
N LEU A 352 -8.01 13.96 18.67
CA LEU A 352 -7.58 15.22 19.30
C LEU A 352 -7.46 15.07 20.82
N ASN A 353 -6.78 16.03 21.43
CA ASN A 353 -6.64 16.09 22.89
C ASN A 353 -7.95 16.39 23.61
N ASP A 354 -8.80 17.24 23.03
CA ASP A 354 -10.01 17.81 23.65
C ASP A 354 -11.19 17.82 22.66
N GLU A 355 -12.39 17.63 23.19
CA GLU A 355 -13.69 17.76 22.50
C GLU A 355 -13.94 19.20 21.99
N LYS A 356 -13.50 20.23 22.71
CA LYS A 356 -13.70 21.63 22.30
C LYS A 356 -12.93 21.95 21.03
N ILE A 357 -11.71 21.42 20.94
CA ILE A 357 -10.85 21.54 19.76
C ILE A 357 -11.49 20.80 18.59
N ALA A 358 -12.06 19.61 18.84
CA ALA A 358 -12.77 18.82 17.83
C ALA A 358 -13.94 19.59 17.22
N ALA A 359 -14.79 20.22 18.03
CA ALA A 359 -15.90 21.03 17.55
C ALA A 359 -15.42 22.23 16.70
N LYS A 360 -14.38 22.93 17.14
CA LYS A 360 -13.79 24.05 16.39
C LYS A 360 -13.17 23.59 15.06
N LEU A 361 -12.52 22.43 15.06
CA LEU A 361 -11.90 21.87 13.86
C LEU A 361 -12.94 21.41 12.82
N ILE A 362 -14.08 20.85 13.27
CA ILE A 362 -15.21 20.53 12.40
C ILE A 362 -15.68 21.78 11.65
N LEU A 363 -15.89 22.89 12.36
CA LEU A 363 -16.34 24.15 11.76
C LEU A 363 -15.33 24.71 10.75
N ALA A 364 -14.04 24.58 11.02
CA ALA A 364 -12.98 25.08 10.14
C ALA A 364 -12.79 24.25 8.86
N LEU A 365 -12.94 22.93 8.94
CA LEU A 365 -12.68 22.02 7.82
C LEU A 365 -13.91 21.68 7.00
N ASN A 366 -15.12 21.77 7.57
CA ASN A 366 -16.31 21.39 6.84
C ASN A 366 -16.55 22.34 5.65
N GLY A 367 -16.60 21.78 4.44
CA GLY A 367 -16.73 22.54 3.20
C GLY A 367 -15.40 23.02 2.59
N CYS A 368 -14.25 22.69 3.19
CA CYS A 368 -12.97 23.05 2.59
C CYS A 368 -12.73 22.27 1.28
N LYS A 369 -11.96 22.86 0.36
CA LYS A 369 -11.66 22.23 -0.94
C LYS A 369 -10.30 21.57 -0.90
N TYR A 370 -10.23 20.32 -1.36
CA TYR A 370 -8.98 19.60 -1.58
C TYR A 370 -9.02 18.93 -2.95
N ALA A 371 -8.02 19.25 -3.79
CA ALA A 371 -8.03 18.93 -5.21
C ALA A 371 -9.35 19.39 -5.87
N SER A 372 -10.07 18.48 -6.55
CA SER A 372 -11.36 18.77 -7.18
C SER A 372 -12.58 18.44 -6.30
N ARG A 373 -12.37 18.08 -5.03
CA ARG A 373 -13.44 17.64 -4.12
C ARG A 373 -13.64 18.63 -2.98
N THR A 374 -14.89 18.74 -2.53
CA THR A 374 -15.24 19.45 -1.30
C THR A 374 -15.26 18.44 -0.16
N LEU A 375 -14.49 18.69 0.88
CA LEU A 375 -14.40 17.84 2.05
C LEU A 375 -15.54 18.17 3.03
N LYS A 376 -16.05 17.13 3.68
CA LYS A 376 -16.97 17.17 4.80
C LYS A 376 -16.20 16.76 6.05
N CYS A 377 -16.49 17.45 7.14
CA CYS A 377 -15.96 17.14 8.45
C CYS A 377 -17.09 16.88 9.43
N GLY A 378 -17.02 15.80 10.19
CA GLY A 378 -18.12 15.39 11.06
C GLY A 378 -17.82 14.18 11.93
N THR A 379 -18.85 13.51 12.41
CA THR A 379 -18.69 12.38 13.35
C THR A 379 -18.25 11.07 12.67
N ILE A 380 -17.71 10.12 13.45
CA ILE A 380 -17.39 8.76 12.96
C ILE A 380 -18.61 8.11 12.27
N LYS A 381 -19.82 8.34 12.79
CA LYS A 381 -21.06 7.80 12.21
C LYS A 381 -21.36 8.40 10.84
N GLU A 382 -21.09 9.69 10.62
CA GLU A 382 -21.27 10.34 9.32
C GLU A 382 -20.30 9.78 8.27
N LEU A 383 -19.03 9.55 8.64
CA LEU A 383 -18.08 8.86 7.78
C LEU A 383 -18.58 7.45 7.40
N SER A 384 -19.04 6.68 8.39
CA SER A 384 -19.58 5.34 8.14
C SER A 384 -20.83 5.35 7.27
N ARG A 385 -21.63 6.43 7.30
CA ARG A 385 -22.82 6.65 6.45
C ARG A 385 -22.52 7.25 5.08
N HIS A 386 -21.33 7.78 4.84
CA HIS A 386 -20.92 8.30 3.53
C HIS A 386 -20.69 7.17 2.52
N TYR A 387 -20.12 6.06 2.97
CA TYR A 387 -19.76 4.91 2.12
C TYR A 387 -20.84 3.83 1.85
N PRO A 388 -21.96 3.67 2.61
CA PRO A 388 -22.96 2.63 2.34
C PRO A 388 -23.66 2.81 0.98
N SER A 389 -23.62 3.99 0.36
CA SER A 389 -24.34 4.26 -0.89
C SER A 389 -23.66 3.72 -2.16
N ILE A 390 -22.42 3.22 -2.08
CA ILE A 390 -21.70 2.69 -3.27
C ILE A 390 -21.80 1.16 -3.37
N ASN A 391 -22.04 0.45 -2.25
CA ASN A 391 -22.12 -1.01 -2.23
C ASN A 391 -23.55 -1.59 -2.27
N ASP A 392 -24.59 -0.75 -2.20
CA ASP A 392 -25.97 -1.25 -2.26
C ASP A 392 -26.45 -1.48 -3.70
N SER A 393 -25.84 -0.82 -4.69
CA SER A 393 -26.09 -1.07 -6.12
C SER A 393 -25.39 -2.34 -6.64
N THR A 394 -24.28 -2.76 -6.03
CA THR A 394 -23.54 -3.97 -6.44
C THR A 394 -23.98 -5.23 -5.70
N ARG A 395 -24.80 -5.11 -4.64
CA ARG A 395 -25.46 -6.25 -3.98
C ARG A 395 -26.79 -6.66 -4.62
N LYS A 396 -27.48 -5.76 -5.33
CA LYS A 396 -28.78 -6.07 -5.97
C LYS A 396 -28.71 -6.70 -7.36
N THR A 397 -27.52 -6.89 -7.92
CA THR A 397 -27.33 -7.68 -9.14
C THR A 397 -26.27 -8.76 -8.91
N ARG A 398 -26.53 -9.68 -7.98
CA ARG A 398 -26.08 -11.04 -8.24
C ARG A 398 -27.04 -11.60 -9.28
N PRO A 399 -26.59 -12.07 -10.46
CA PRO A 399 -27.46 -12.87 -11.29
C PRO A 399 -27.89 -14.04 -10.41
N ILE A 400 -29.20 -14.21 -10.27
CA ILE A 400 -29.76 -15.50 -9.90
C ILE A 400 -29.23 -16.43 -10.98
N ILE A 401 -28.22 -17.23 -10.64
CA ILE A 401 -27.92 -18.41 -11.42
C ILE A 401 -29.16 -19.28 -11.22
N GLN A 402 -30.14 -19.13 -12.12
CA GLN A 402 -31.04 -20.22 -12.40
C GLN A 402 -30.12 -21.35 -12.85
N THR A 403 -29.89 -22.29 -11.93
CA THR A 403 -29.33 -23.58 -12.29
C THR A 403 -30.23 -24.14 -13.38
N GLN A 404 -29.78 -24.04 -14.63
CA GLN A 404 -30.35 -24.86 -15.68
C GLN A 404 -30.20 -26.32 -15.23
N PRO A 405 -31.26 -27.14 -15.31
CA PRO A 405 -31.12 -28.56 -15.05
C PRO A 405 -30.06 -29.12 -16.01
N ARG A 406 -29.10 -29.86 -15.46
CA ARG A 406 -28.11 -30.59 -16.27
C ARG A 406 -28.85 -31.46 -17.30
N PRO A 407 -28.36 -31.54 -18.55
CA PRO A 407 -28.81 -32.58 -19.46
C PRO A 407 -28.52 -33.96 -18.85
N SER A 408 -29.52 -34.82 -18.85
CA SER A 408 -29.46 -36.21 -18.41
C SER A 408 -28.44 -36.98 -19.26
N ILE A 409 -27.37 -37.44 -18.62
CA ILE A 409 -26.46 -38.43 -19.19
C ILE A 409 -27.11 -39.80 -18.97
N GLU A 410 -27.46 -40.48 -20.06
CA GLU A 410 -27.91 -41.87 -20.05
C GLU A 410 -26.79 -42.77 -19.51
N THR A 411 -27.12 -43.53 -18.46
CA THR A 411 -26.23 -44.50 -17.82
C THR A 411 -26.16 -45.78 -18.64
N SER A 412 -25.01 -46.06 -19.25
CA SER A 412 -24.64 -47.41 -19.70
C SER A 412 -24.17 -48.25 -18.50
N ASN A 413 -24.71 -49.46 -18.39
CA ASN A 413 -24.47 -50.42 -17.31
C ASN A 413 -23.00 -50.87 -17.23
N ASP A 414 -22.25 -50.36 -16.25
CA ASP A 414 -21.00 -50.99 -15.81
C ASP A 414 -21.20 -51.72 -14.48
N LYS A 415 -21.12 -53.05 -14.57
CA LYS A 415 -21.21 -54.01 -13.48
C LYS A 415 -19.95 -53.92 -12.63
N LYS A 416 -20.06 -53.57 -11.34
CA LYS A 416 -18.94 -53.59 -10.39
C LYS A 416 -18.42 -55.02 -10.19
N MET A 417 -17.20 -55.31 -10.64
CA MET A 417 -16.48 -56.55 -10.37
C MET A 417 -16.30 -56.75 -8.86
N ASN A 418 -16.41 -58.00 -8.40
CA ASN A 418 -16.20 -58.36 -6.99
C ASN A 418 -14.80 -58.97 -6.80
N ASN A 419 -14.39 -59.12 -5.53
CA ASN A 419 -13.05 -59.58 -5.13
C ASN A 419 -12.62 -60.97 -5.66
N GLU A 420 -13.54 -61.82 -6.13
CA GLU A 420 -13.23 -63.07 -6.85
C GLU A 420 -12.68 -62.81 -8.26
N ASP A 421 -13.18 -61.78 -8.96
CA ASP A 421 -12.71 -61.41 -10.29
C ASP A 421 -11.29 -60.81 -10.23
N PHE A 422 -10.95 -60.14 -9.12
CA PHE A 422 -9.59 -59.66 -8.85
C PHE A 422 -8.59 -60.80 -8.59
N ARG A 423 -9.03 -61.90 -7.96
CA ARG A 423 -8.17 -63.06 -7.67
C ARG A 423 -7.80 -63.85 -8.92
N LYS A 424 -8.71 -63.96 -9.89
CA LYS A 424 -8.45 -64.63 -11.17
C LYS A 424 -7.49 -63.87 -12.09
N LEU A 425 -7.37 -62.56 -11.89
CA LEU A 425 -6.50 -61.69 -12.70
C LEU A 425 -5.01 -61.76 -12.29
N LEU A 426 -4.71 -62.29 -11.10
CA LEU A 426 -3.35 -62.35 -10.52
C LEU A 426 -2.69 -63.74 -10.59
N LEU A 427 -3.38 -64.76 -11.12
CA LEU A 427 -2.89 -66.15 -11.17
C LEU A 427 -2.85 -66.74 -12.59
N GLN A 428 -2.77 -65.92 -13.63
CA GLN A 428 -2.46 -66.38 -14.98
C GLN A 428 -1.29 -65.60 -15.55
N ASN A 429 -0.08 -66.14 -15.28
CA ASN A 429 1.10 -66.14 -16.15
C ASN A 429 2.18 -66.96 -15.44
N ASP A 430 2.08 -68.28 -15.57
CA ASP A 430 3.23 -69.17 -15.80
C ASP A 430 3.01 -69.82 -17.17
#